data_AF-A0A1Q5TAC7-F1
#
_entry.id   AF-A0A1Q5TAC7-F1
#
_cell.length_a   1.000
_cell.length_b   1.000
_cell.length_c   1.000
_cell.angle_alpha   90.00
_cell.angle_beta   90.00
_cell.angle_gamma   90.00
#
_symmetry.space_group_name_H-M   'P 1'
#
loop_
_entity.id
_entity.type
_entity.pdbx_description
1 polymer ?
#
loop_
_entity_poly.entity_id
_entity_poly.type
_entity_poly.pdbx_seq_one_letter_code
_entity_poly.pdbx_strand_id
1 'polypeptide(L)'
;MSLKWKWLAVFAAAALALGACGQNKQTTGTEKESSSQTAVEKQKEPKEEAKAENEKEEAEVDYAGAFSEALAELEKAKQGEAVDYGKVESIYKETLQPLVQKRDAEFEDTLDQHITTALAAGKDGSLEPLVVKQIFDKLMQKVFYTTIQHEFTEAEEHWANKEEVKEELEEAKTFYAILQSTVEKRDAAYGTKLVDAINGAFAQMEQAVQNDDALAFALGKQVVDKTLMKTFYLASGALPHGYAAKAAAAAKENAEEAKVEQAEGWAFYQSVYPYMKRHAAEEADYILKQFDLQTDVKTLDPKAVNHAFVRGWAKVALHEYEESKENWGQDKSVITALEGALFIHMIENDIKALLGDKAYDTLNDQAARYLEATKAKNKTEADKWLPQIEAALQQVIEKAK
;
A
#
# COMPACT_ATOMS: atom_id res chain seq x y z
N MET A 1 16.32 -29.72 22.51
CA MET A 1 15.15 -29.04 23.13
C MET A 1 15.52 -27.57 23.27
N SER A 2 15.35 -26.80 22.18
CA SER A 2 14.22 -25.89 21.95
C SER A 2 14.35 -24.58 22.74
N LEU A 3 15.17 -23.68 22.18
CA LEU A 3 15.35 -22.27 22.60
C LEU A 3 14.93 -21.33 21.46
N LYS A 4 13.86 -21.69 20.74
CA LYS A 4 13.34 -20.97 19.56
C LYS A 4 11.87 -20.62 19.76
N TRP A 5 11.53 -19.65 20.62
CA TRP A 5 10.18 -19.04 20.63
C TRP A 5 10.05 -17.77 21.47
N LYS A 6 10.89 -16.76 21.23
CA LYS A 6 10.69 -15.41 21.82
C LYS A 6 10.57 -14.27 20.79
N TRP A 7 10.57 -14.56 19.49
CA TRP A 7 10.75 -13.54 18.45
C TRP A 7 9.47 -13.08 17.73
N LEU A 8 8.29 -13.44 18.23
CA LEU A 8 6.99 -13.03 17.64
C LEU A 8 6.19 -12.06 18.52
N ALA A 9 6.76 -11.55 19.61
CA ALA A 9 6.04 -10.75 20.60
C ALA A 9 6.45 -9.26 20.65
N VAL A 10 7.18 -8.76 19.65
CA VAL A 10 7.64 -7.35 19.65
C VAL A 10 6.64 -6.39 18.97
N PHE A 11 5.63 -6.89 18.27
CA PHE A 11 4.59 -6.04 17.64
C PHE A 11 3.22 -6.05 18.35
N ALA A 12 3.08 -6.68 19.53
CA ALA A 12 1.77 -6.88 20.16
C ALA A 12 1.66 -6.49 21.66
N ALA A 13 2.54 -5.64 22.20
CA ALA A 13 2.48 -5.31 23.63
C ALA A 13 2.73 -3.83 23.93
N ALA A 14 1.66 -3.01 23.87
CA ALA A 14 1.57 -1.76 24.62
C ALA A 14 0.12 -1.24 24.70
N ALA A 15 -0.77 -1.95 25.38
CA ALA A 15 -1.97 -1.35 25.96
C ALA A 15 -2.21 -2.04 27.30
N LEU A 16 -1.79 -1.42 28.40
CA LEU A 16 -2.29 -1.61 29.77
C LEU A 16 -1.41 -0.81 30.75
N ALA A 17 -1.71 0.49 30.89
CA ALA A 17 -1.51 1.35 32.06
C ALA A 17 -1.83 2.78 31.57
N LEU A 18 -2.92 3.44 31.95
CA LEU A 18 -3.25 3.88 33.32
C LEU A 18 -4.74 4.23 33.38
N GLY A 19 -5.45 3.62 34.33
CA GLY A 19 -6.69 4.14 34.88
C GLY A 19 -6.47 4.60 36.31
N ALA A 20 -7.22 5.64 36.70
CA ALA A 20 -7.54 6.12 38.04
C ALA A 20 -6.64 7.22 38.67
N CYS A 21 -7.14 8.45 38.58
CA CYS A 21 -7.43 9.42 39.66
C CYS A 21 -7.98 10.69 38.96
N GLY A 22 -9.22 11.15 39.13
CA GLY A 22 -9.93 11.41 40.36
C GLY A 22 -11.34 11.98 40.11
N GLN A 23 -12.20 11.83 41.12
CA GLN A 23 -13.63 12.12 41.16
C GLN A 23 -14.03 13.61 41.16
N ASN A 24 -15.10 13.89 40.42
CA ASN A 24 -16.40 14.46 40.84
C ASN A 24 -16.46 15.81 41.59
N LYS A 25 -17.25 16.75 41.04
CA LYS A 25 -18.24 17.54 41.80
C LYS A 25 -19.30 18.17 40.88
N GLN A 26 -20.56 17.75 41.08
CA GLN A 26 -21.80 18.42 40.67
C GLN A 26 -22.02 19.75 41.40
N THR A 27 -22.80 20.64 40.77
CA THR A 27 -23.94 21.45 41.32
C THR A 27 -24.50 22.32 40.17
N THR A 28 -25.65 22.05 39.53
CA THR A 28 -27.08 22.37 39.85
C THR A 28 -27.51 23.85 39.89
N GLY A 29 -28.42 24.19 38.95
CA GLY A 29 -29.61 25.06 39.13
C GLY A 29 -29.53 26.50 38.60
N THR A 30 -30.58 27.23 38.18
CA THR A 30 -32.01 27.00 37.86
C THR A 30 -32.54 28.31 37.21
N GLU A 31 -33.43 28.19 36.21
CA GLU A 31 -34.52 29.06 35.68
C GLU A 31 -34.50 30.63 35.65
N LYS A 32 -34.96 31.14 34.48
CA LYS A 32 -36.19 31.95 34.18
C LYS A 32 -36.04 33.37 33.58
N GLU A 33 -36.70 33.54 32.41
CA GLU A 33 -37.62 34.60 31.92
C GLU A 33 -37.24 36.11 32.10
N SER A 34 -37.52 37.08 31.22
CA SER A 34 -38.41 37.23 30.05
C SER A 34 -38.12 38.55 29.29
N SER A 35 -38.53 38.58 28.02
CA SER A 35 -39.00 39.71 27.17
C SER A 35 -38.09 40.91 26.82
N SER A 36 -37.95 41.15 25.51
CA SER A 36 -38.67 42.24 24.83
C SER A 36 -38.55 42.14 23.30
N GLN A 37 -39.68 42.38 22.63
CA GLN A 37 -39.87 42.40 21.18
C GLN A 37 -39.42 43.74 20.58
N THR A 38 -38.93 43.72 19.33
CA THR A 38 -39.42 44.67 18.31
C THR A 38 -39.36 44.04 16.92
N ALA A 39 -40.38 44.34 16.12
CA ALA A 39 -40.76 43.76 14.84
C ALA A 39 -39.95 44.29 13.64
N VAL A 40 -39.84 43.49 12.57
CA VAL A 40 -39.92 43.94 11.16
C VAL A 40 -40.58 42.85 10.29
N GLU A 41 -41.21 43.31 9.22
CA GLU A 41 -42.33 42.82 8.42
C GLU A 41 -42.13 41.54 7.58
N LYS A 42 -43.28 40.91 7.31
CA LYS A 42 -43.49 39.88 6.27
C LYS A 42 -43.70 40.54 4.90
N GLN A 43 -42.97 40.06 3.89
CA GLN A 43 -43.37 40.09 2.48
C GLN A 43 -43.34 38.66 1.91
N LYS A 44 -44.46 38.25 1.32
CA LYS A 44 -44.64 37.07 0.43
C LYS A 44 -44.16 37.49 -0.97
N GLU A 45 -43.51 36.69 -1.81
CA GLU A 45 -43.80 35.40 -2.47
C GLU A 45 -42.54 35.05 -3.34
N PRO A 46 -42.39 33.91 -4.06
CA PRO A 46 -43.22 32.71 -4.20
C PRO A 46 -42.45 31.38 -4.01
N LYS A 47 -43.20 30.27 -4.04
CA LYS A 47 -42.74 28.87 -4.06
C LYS A 47 -41.75 28.60 -5.20
N GLU A 48 -40.57 28.10 -4.85
CA GLU A 48 -39.75 27.26 -5.74
C GLU A 48 -39.84 25.81 -5.29
N GLU A 49 -39.99 24.95 -6.28
CA GLU A 49 -40.16 23.51 -6.18
C GLU A 49 -38.98 22.88 -5.44
N ALA A 50 -39.27 22.18 -4.35
CA ALA A 50 -38.34 21.23 -3.76
C ALA A 50 -38.06 20.14 -4.81
N LYS A 51 -36.92 20.22 -5.47
CA LYS A 51 -36.28 19.05 -6.06
C LYS A 51 -35.97 18.13 -4.89
N ALA A 52 -36.80 17.09 -4.75
CA ALA A 52 -36.39 15.88 -4.08
C ALA A 52 -35.15 15.38 -4.82
N GLU A 53 -33.98 15.58 -4.22
CA GLU A 53 -32.83 14.75 -4.50
C GLU A 53 -33.27 13.33 -4.15
N ASN A 54 -33.49 12.54 -5.21
CA ASN A 54 -33.48 11.10 -5.09
C ASN A 54 -32.09 10.74 -4.54
N GLU A 55 -32.00 10.52 -3.24
CA GLU A 55 -31.13 9.48 -2.69
C GLU A 55 -31.57 8.18 -3.37
N LYS A 56 -31.02 7.94 -4.56
CA LYS A 56 -30.90 6.57 -5.03
C LYS A 56 -29.83 5.99 -4.11
N GLU A 57 -30.21 5.02 -3.28
CA GLU A 57 -29.26 3.98 -2.85
C GLU A 57 -28.53 3.55 -4.13
N GLU A 58 -27.30 4.01 -4.32
CA GLU A 58 -26.44 3.48 -5.36
C GLU A 58 -26.23 2.01 -4.97
N ALA A 59 -26.67 1.11 -5.85
CA ALA A 59 -26.42 -0.30 -5.64
C ALA A 59 -24.90 -0.48 -5.54
N GLU A 60 -24.46 -1.12 -4.47
CA GLU A 60 -23.06 -1.46 -4.23
C GLU A 60 -22.48 -2.13 -5.48
N VAL A 61 -21.41 -1.55 -6.04
CA VAL A 61 -20.81 -2.01 -7.29
C VAL A 61 -19.94 -3.23 -7.00
N ASP A 62 -20.25 -4.38 -7.58
CA ASP A 62 -19.48 -5.61 -7.42
C ASP A 62 -18.16 -5.58 -8.23
N TYR A 63 -17.17 -4.85 -7.73
CA TYR A 63 -15.84 -4.75 -8.33
C TYR A 63 -15.11 -6.10 -8.37
N ALA A 64 -15.27 -6.93 -7.34
CA ALA A 64 -14.60 -8.23 -7.24
C ALA A 64 -15.14 -9.23 -8.28
N GLY A 65 -16.47 -9.27 -8.46
CA GLY A 65 -17.13 -10.08 -9.47
C GLY A 65 -16.78 -9.64 -10.89
N ALA A 66 -16.85 -8.33 -11.17
CA ALA A 66 -16.46 -7.77 -12.47
C ALA A 66 -14.99 -8.06 -12.82
N PHE A 67 -14.08 -7.84 -11.87
CA PHE A 67 -12.67 -8.18 -12.05
C PHE A 67 -12.45 -9.67 -12.32
N SER A 68 -13.09 -10.53 -11.53
CA SER A 68 -12.98 -11.99 -11.67
C SER A 68 -13.51 -12.47 -13.01
N GLU A 69 -14.62 -11.92 -13.50
CA GLU A 69 -15.19 -12.26 -14.79
C GLU A 69 -14.29 -11.81 -15.95
N ALA A 70 -13.81 -10.57 -15.91
CA ALA A 70 -12.88 -10.04 -16.91
C ALA A 70 -11.57 -10.85 -16.94
N LEU A 71 -11.01 -11.17 -15.77
CA LEU A 71 -9.80 -11.98 -15.67
C LEU A 71 -10.03 -13.40 -16.18
N ALA A 72 -11.15 -14.05 -15.84
CA ALA A 72 -11.47 -15.38 -16.33
C ALA A 72 -11.56 -15.45 -17.87
N GLU A 73 -12.08 -14.41 -18.51
CA GLU A 73 -12.10 -14.29 -19.97
C GLU A 73 -10.68 -14.15 -20.54
N LEU A 74 -9.83 -13.32 -19.93
CA LEU A 74 -8.42 -13.17 -20.31
C LEU A 74 -7.61 -14.46 -20.08
N GLU A 75 -7.94 -15.27 -19.08
CA GLU A 75 -7.20 -16.51 -18.76
C GLU A 75 -7.34 -17.59 -19.83
N LYS A 76 -8.33 -17.48 -20.71
CA LYS A 76 -8.47 -18.35 -21.90
C LYS A 76 -7.22 -18.34 -22.77
N ALA A 77 -6.49 -17.22 -22.82
CA ALA A 77 -5.21 -17.12 -23.52
C ALA A 77 -4.19 -18.18 -23.06
N LYS A 78 -4.16 -18.54 -21.77
CA LYS A 78 -3.25 -19.58 -21.24
C LYS A 78 -3.58 -20.97 -21.76
N GLN A 79 -4.83 -21.18 -22.18
CA GLN A 79 -5.34 -22.44 -22.69
C GLN A 79 -5.25 -22.52 -24.23
N GLY A 80 -4.73 -21.47 -24.88
CA GLY A 80 -4.74 -21.34 -26.33
C GLY A 80 -6.13 -21.07 -26.90
N GLU A 81 -7.09 -20.67 -26.06
CA GLU A 81 -8.45 -20.32 -26.47
C GLU A 81 -8.54 -18.85 -26.88
N ALA A 82 -9.51 -18.55 -27.74
CA ALA A 82 -9.77 -17.18 -28.16
C ALA A 82 -10.35 -16.35 -27.00
N VAL A 83 -9.78 -15.17 -26.78
CA VAL A 83 -10.25 -14.19 -25.79
C VAL A 83 -11.31 -13.29 -26.41
N ASP A 84 -12.46 -13.13 -25.75
CA ASP A 84 -13.45 -12.12 -26.11
C ASP A 84 -13.09 -10.76 -25.50
N TYR A 85 -12.22 -10.01 -26.19
CA TYR A 85 -11.86 -8.64 -25.78
C TYR A 85 -13.05 -7.68 -25.78
N GLY A 86 -14.09 -7.92 -26.58
CA GLY A 86 -15.30 -7.08 -26.57
C GLY A 86 -16.04 -7.20 -25.24
N LYS A 87 -16.14 -8.43 -24.71
CA LYS A 87 -16.66 -8.69 -23.37
C LYS A 87 -15.81 -8.02 -22.29
N VAL A 88 -14.49 -8.20 -22.31
CA VAL A 88 -13.58 -7.60 -21.31
C VAL A 88 -13.66 -6.06 -21.34
N GLU A 89 -13.67 -5.45 -22.53
CA GLU A 89 -13.83 -4.00 -22.69
C GLU A 89 -15.16 -3.49 -22.12
N SER A 90 -16.25 -4.24 -22.28
CA SER A 90 -17.57 -3.86 -21.74
C SER A 90 -17.56 -3.92 -20.21
N ILE A 91 -17.09 -5.02 -19.61
CA ILE A 91 -16.95 -5.13 -18.14
C ILE A 91 -16.07 -4.01 -17.59
N TYR A 92 -14.94 -3.75 -18.25
CA TYR A 92 -14.03 -2.68 -17.85
C TYR A 92 -14.74 -1.32 -17.89
N LYS A 93 -15.31 -0.91 -19.04
CA LYS A 93 -15.93 0.41 -19.19
C LYS A 93 -17.14 0.63 -18.29
N GLU A 94 -17.97 -0.39 -18.13
CA GLU A 94 -19.25 -0.28 -17.43
C GLU A 94 -19.09 -0.37 -15.91
N THR A 95 -18.06 -1.06 -15.40
CA THR A 95 -17.92 -1.33 -13.96
C THR A 95 -16.59 -0.88 -13.38
N LEU A 96 -15.45 -1.26 -13.99
CA LEU A 96 -14.14 -1.06 -13.37
C LEU A 96 -13.54 0.32 -13.65
N GLN A 97 -13.68 0.82 -14.87
CA GLN A 97 -13.08 2.07 -15.36
C GLN A 97 -13.42 3.28 -14.50
N PRO A 98 -14.67 3.48 -14.01
CA PRO A 98 -14.97 4.59 -13.11
C PRO A 98 -14.11 4.60 -11.84
N LEU A 99 -13.86 3.42 -11.25
CA LEU A 99 -12.97 3.29 -10.10
C LEU A 99 -11.53 3.62 -10.51
N VAL A 100 -11.06 3.05 -11.62
CA VAL A 100 -9.69 3.32 -12.13
C VAL A 100 -9.47 4.82 -12.34
N GLN A 101 -10.41 5.52 -12.97
CA GLN A 101 -10.29 6.96 -13.24
C GLN A 101 -10.31 7.80 -11.97
N LYS A 102 -11.11 7.43 -10.96
CA LYS A 102 -11.08 8.09 -9.65
C LYS A 102 -9.71 7.94 -8.99
N ARG A 103 -9.16 6.71 -8.98
CA ARG A 103 -7.83 6.44 -8.38
C ARG A 103 -6.70 7.11 -9.18
N ASP A 104 -6.76 7.09 -10.51
CA ASP A 104 -5.82 7.81 -11.37
C ASP A 104 -5.80 9.31 -11.06
N ALA A 105 -6.97 9.92 -10.88
CA ALA A 105 -7.08 11.34 -10.55
C ALA A 105 -6.51 11.67 -9.16
N GLU A 106 -6.76 10.82 -8.16
CA GLU A 106 -6.28 11.04 -6.78
C GLU A 106 -4.78 10.80 -6.62
N PHE A 107 -4.24 9.78 -7.29
CA PHE A 107 -2.84 9.37 -7.14
C PHE A 107 -1.93 9.86 -8.28
N GLU A 108 -2.45 10.72 -9.17
CA GLU A 108 -1.75 11.25 -10.35
C GLU A 108 -1.20 10.15 -11.27
N ASP A 109 -1.97 9.07 -11.41
CA ASP A 109 -1.64 7.88 -12.17
C ASP A 109 -2.28 7.87 -13.57
N THR A 110 -1.91 6.87 -14.39
CA THR A 110 -2.39 6.71 -15.78
C THR A 110 -2.79 5.27 -16.10
N LEU A 111 -3.32 4.55 -15.11
CA LEU A 111 -3.67 3.13 -15.22
C LEU A 111 -4.80 2.91 -16.23
N ASP A 112 -5.78 3.80 -16.30
CA ASP A 112 -6.89 3.70 -17.25
C ASP A 112 -6.39 3.71 -18.69
N GLN A 113 -5.46 4.62 -18.99
CA GLN A 113 -4.84 4.71 -20.30
C GLN A 113 -4.10 3.41 -20.63
N HIS A 114 -3.32 2.87 -19.70
CA HIS A 114 -2.55 1.65 -19.92
C HIS A 114 -3.45 0.42 -20.12
N ILE A 115 -4.49 0.26 -19.30
CA ILE A 115 -5.46 -0.83 -19.40
C ILE A 115 -6.23 -0.74 -20.72
N THR A 116 -6.80 0.43 -21.03
CA THR A 116 -7.56 0.64 -22.27
C THR A 116 -6.70 0.38 -23.51
N THR A 117 -5.44 0.85 -23.50
CA THR A 117 -4.50 0.64 -24.60
C THR A 117 -4.16 -0.84 -24.77
N ALA A 118 -3.91 -1.55 -23.67
CA ALA A 118 -3.60 -2.99 -23.71
C ALA A 118 -4.78 -3.82 -24.24
N LEU A 119 -6.01 -3.53 -23.78
CA LEU A 119 -7.21 -4.22 -24.27
C LEU A 119 -7.44 -3.98 -25.77
N ALA A 120 -7.29 -2.73 -26.23
CA ALA A 120 -7.40 -2.40 -27.65
C ALA A 120 -6.33 -3.11 -28.50
N ALA A 121 -5.08 -3.13 -28.02
CA ALA A 121 -3.97 -3.80 -28.69
C ALA A 121 -4.11 -5.34 -28.69
N GLY A 122 -4.73 -5.92 -27.66
CA GLY A 122 -5.11 -7.33 -27.64
C GLY A 122 -6.18 -7.64 -28.68
N LYS A 123 -7.19 -6.77 -28.81
CA LYS A 123 -8.30 -6.91 -29.75
C LYS A 123 -7.87 -6.80 -31.21
N ASP A 124 -6.92 -5.92 -31.53
CA ASP A 124 -6.38 -5.76 -32.89
C ASP A 124 -5.23 -6.72 -33.21
N GLY A 125 -4.71 -7.45 -32.21
CA GLY A 125 -3.65 -8.43 -32.35
C GLY A 125 -2.23 -7.85 -32.36
N SER A 126 -2.06 -6.55 -32.05
CA SER A 126 -0.75 -5.93 -31.93
C SER A 126 -0.03 -6.23 -30.61
N LEU A 127 -0.77 -6.67 -29.58
CA LEU A 127 -0.23 -7.15 -28.31
C LEU A 127 -0.64 -8.60 -28.05
N GLU A 128 0.32 -9.41 -27.59
CA GLU A 128 0.09 -10.83 -27.32
C GLU A 128 -0.90 -11.02 -26.16
N PRO A 129 -1.88 -11.94 -26.26
CA PRO A 129 -2.95 -12.08 -25.27
C PRO A 129 -2.51 -12.29 -23.82
N LEU A 130 -1.48 -13.09 -23.56
CA LEU A 130 -0.96 -13.27 -22.20
C LEU A 130 -0.31 -11.98 -21.67
N VAL A 131 0.36 -11.19 -22.52
CA VAL A 131 0.85 -9.86 -22.13
C VAL A 131 -0.31 -8.94 -21.74
N VAL A 132 -1.39 -8.88 -22.52
CA VAL A 132 -2.59 -8.07 -22.21
C VAL A 132 -3.19 -8.49 -20.88
N LYS A 133 -3.30 -9.80 -20.66
CA LYS A 133 -3.79 -10.40 -19.42
C LYS A 133 -2.97 -10.02 -18.21
N GLN A 134 -1.64 -9.94 -18.33
CA GLN A 134 -0.79 -9.52 -17.21
C GLN A 134 -0.91 -8.03 -16.92
N ILE A 135 -0.96 -7.18 -17.95
CA ILE A 135 -1.17 -5.75 -17.78
C ILE A 135 -2.52 -5.49 -17.09
N PHE A 136 -3.61 -6.06 -17.59
CA PHE A 136 -4.94 -5.88 -16.99
C PHE A 136 -4.97 -6.33 -15.52
N ASP A 137 -4.56 -7.58 -15.25
CA ASP A 137 -4.58 -8.15 -13.90
C ASP A 137 -3.79 -7.29 -12.91
N LYS A 138 -2.54 -6.94 -13.23
CA LYS A 138 -1.64 -6.32 -12.25
C LYS A 138 -1.90 -4.84 -12.08
N LEU A 139 -2.30 -4.13 -13.13
CA LEU A 139 -2.71 -2.74 -12.98
C LEU A 139 -4.03 -2.64 -12.19
N MET A 140 -4.97 -3.58 -12.36
CA MET A 140 -6.15 -3.64 -11.47
C MET A 140 -5.77 -3.95 -10.02
N GLN A 141 -4.77 -4.79 -9.77
CA GLN A 141 -4.25 -4.97 -8.41
C GLN A 141 -3.68 -3.68 -7.81
N LYS A 142 -3.05 -2.83 -8.62
CA LYS A 142 -2.66 -1.47 -8.19
C LYS A 142 -3.88 -0.62 -7.86
N VAL A 143 -4.92 -0.64 -8.70
CA VAL A 143 -6.17 0.09 -8.44
C VAL A 143 -6.75 -0.30 -7.07
N PHE A 144 -6.91 -1.60 -6.78
CA PHE A 144 -7.41 -2.05 -5.49
C PHE A 144 -6.52 -1.65 -4.32
N TYR A 145 -5.19 -1.68 -4.51
CA TYR A 145 -4.27 -1.19 -3.51
C TYR A 145 -4.45 0.32 -3.24
N THR A 146 -4.57 1.14 -4.28
CA THR A 146 -4.83 2.57 -4.13
C THR A 146 -6.24 2.86 -3.58
N THR A 147 -7.21 1.96 -3.78
CA THR A 147 -8.51 2.07 -3.11
C THR A 147 -8.37 1.82 -1.62
N ILE A 148 -7.63 0.80 -1.18
CA ILE A 148 -7.33 0.60 0.25
C ILE A 148 -6.70 1.86 0.87
N GLN A 149 -5.80 2.54 0.14
CA GLN A 149 -5.21 3.80 0.60
C GLN A 149 -6.22 4.95 0.69
N HIS A 150 -7.18 4.99 -0.23
CA HIS A 150 -8.29 5.93 -0.22
C HIS A 150 -9.18 5.73 1.00
N GLU A 151 -9.67 4.50 1.23
CA GLU A 151 -10.50 4.18 2.41
C GLU A 151 -9.79 4.54 3.73
N PHE A 152 -8.47 4.35 3.82
CA PHE A 152 -7.70 4.78 4.99
C PHE A 152 -7.64 6.30 5.16
N THR A 153 -7.68 7.05 4.07
CA THR A 153 -7.71 8.52 4.09
C THR A 153 -9.09 9.00 4.52
N GLU A 154 -10.15 8.47 3.91
CA GLU A 154 -11.54 8.75 4.28
C GLU A 154 -11.78 8.40 5.77
N ALA A 155 -11.31 7.25 6.24
CA ALA A 155 -11.39 6.88 7.67
C ALA A 155 -10.70 7.89 8.61
N GLU A 156 -9.62 8.55 8.18
CA GLU A 156 -8.98 9.60 8.97
C GLU A 156 -9.76 10.92 8.93
N GLU A 157 -10.31 11.28 7.77
CA GLU A 157 -11.16 12.47 7.60
C GLU A 157 -12.47 12.35 8.40
N HIS A 158 -13.02 11.14 8.48
CA HIS A 158 -14.23 10.79 9.19
C HIS A 158 -13.98 10.35 10.64
N TRP A 159 -12.78 10.54 11.21
CA TRP A 159 -12.41 10.01 12.54
C TRP A 159 -13.42 10.30 13.67
N ALA A 160 -14.08 11.47 13.62
CA ALA A 160 -15.10 11.86 14.59
C ALA A 160 -16.39 11.01 14.52
N ASN A 161 -16.66 10.38 13.38
CA ASN A 161 -17.79 9.49 13.13
C ASN A 161 -17.32 8.03 13.08
N LYS A 162 -17.37 7.34 14.23
CA LYS A 162 -16.93 5.94 14.35
C LYS A 162 -17.73 4.94 13.53
N GLU A 163 -18.91 5.29 13.02
CA GLU A 163 -19.68 4.42 12.13
C GLU A 163 -19.09 4.48 10.72
N GLU A 164 -18.93 5.68 10.16
CA GLU A 164 -18.24 5.90 8.86
C GLU A 164 -16.84 5.28 8.88
N VAL A 165 -16.01 5.54 9.91
CA VAL A 165 -14.66 4.96 10.03
C VAL A 165 -14.65 3.42 9.96
N LYS A 166 -15.70 2.76 10.48
CA LYS A 166 -15.81 1.29 10.39
C LYS A 166 -16.23 0.83 9.02
N GLU A 167 -17.11 1.57 8.35
CA GLU A 167 -17.54 1.29 6.98
C GLU A 167 -16.32 1.36 6.04
N GLU A 168 -15.53 2.42 6.12
CA GLU A 168 -14.26 2.57 5.38
C GLU A 168 -13.28 1.42 5.66
N LEU A 169 -13.15 0.98 6.92
CA LEU A 169 -12.30 -0.17 7.26
C LEU A 169 -12.81 -1.50 6.70
N GLU A 170 -14.11 -1.71 6.62
CA GLU A 170 -14.70 -2.90 6.00
C GLU A 170 -14.57 -2.87 4.47
N GLU A 171 -14.70 -1.69 3.85
CA GLU A 171 -14.45 -1.51 2.42
C GLU A 171 -12.98 -1.79 2.08
N ALA A 172 -12.04 -1.25 2.86
CA ALA A 172 -10.61 -1.52 2.72
C ALA A 172 -10.29 -3.03 2.80
N LYS A 173 -10.94 -3.77 3.72
CA LYS A 173 -10.79 -5.23 3.80
C LYS A 173 -11.37 -5.96 2.60
N THR A 174 -12.48 -5.47 2.06
CA THR A 174 -13.12 -6.04 0.88
C THR A 174 -12.18 -5.95 -0.33
N PHE A 175 -11.54 -4.80 -0.54
CA PHE A 175 -10.50 -4.66 -1.56
C PHE A 175 -9.24 -5.48 -1.26
N TYR A 176 -8.83 -5.57 0.01
CA TYR A 176 -7.72 -6.43 0.40
C TYR A 176 -7.97 -7.91 0.10
N ALA A 177 -9.20 -8.40 0.27
CA ALA A 177 -9.56 -9.79 -0.02
C ALA A 177 -9.26 -10.17 -1.49
N ILE A 178 -9.39 -9.23 -2.43
CA ILE A 178 -9.02 -9.41 -3.84
C ILE A 178 -7.50 -9.61 -3.99
N LEU A 179 -6.70 -8.88 -3.21
CA LEU A 179 -5.23 -8.92 -3.24
C LEU A 179 -4.63 -10.07 -2.43
N GLN A 180 -5.38 -10.66 -1.49
CA GLN A 180 -4.87 -11.65 -0.53
C GLN A 180 -4.16 -12.81 -1.22
N SER A 181 -4.70 -13.33 -2.33
CA SER A 181 -4.06 -14.44 -3.07
C SER A 181 -2.68 -14.08 -3.65
N THR A 182 -2.45 -12.80 -3.99
CA THR A 182 -1.14 -12.31 -4.41
C THR A 182 -0.18 -12.27 -3.21
N VAL A 183 -0.65 -11.85 -2.04
CA VAL A 183 0.13 -11.83 -0.79
C VAL A 183 0.52 -13.26 -0.38
N GLU A 184 -0.44 -14.19 -0.39
CA GLU A 184 -0.21 -15.62 -0.09
C GLU A 184 0.84 -16.25 -1.02
N LYS A 185 0.81 -15.90 -2.31
CA LYS A 185 1.84 -16.35 -3.26
C LYS A 185 3.24 -15.86 -2.89
N ARG A 186 3.38 -14.69 -2.26
CA ARG A 186 4.68 -14.18 -1.78
C ARG A 186 5.08 -14.81 -0.47
N ASP A 187 4.14 -15.02 0.45
CA ASP A 187 4.39 -15.81 1.66
C ASP A 187 4.91 -17.20 1.34
N ALA A 188 4.28 -17.90 0.38
CA ALA A 188 4.73 -19.21 -0.06
C ALA A 188 6.12 -19.17 -0.73
N ALA A 189 6.40 -18.16 -1.56
CA ALA A 189 7.67 -18.05 -2.29
C ALA A 189 8.85 -17.65 -1.39
N TYR A 190 8.63 -16.78 -0.41
CA TYR A 190 9.71 -16.19 0.39
C TYR A 190 9.72 -16.64 1.85
N GLY A 191 8.75 -17.46 2.27
CA GLY A 191 8.61 -17.88 3.67
C GLY A 191 8.24 -16.73 4.61
N THR A 192 7.58 -15.70 4.09
CA THR A 192 7.13 -14.53 4.86
C THR A 192 5.78 -14.79 5.54
N LYS A 193 5.30 -13.79 6.29
CA LYS A 193 4.01 -13.81 6.99
C LYS A 193 3.24 -12.50 6.76
N LEU A 194 3.19 -12.07 5.51
CA LEU A 194 2.61 -10.80 5.09
C LEU A 194 1.08 -10.81 5.30
N VAL A 195 0.41 -11.94 5.07
CA VAL A 195 -1.03 -12.08 5.37
C VAL A 195 -1.30 -11.87 6.86
N ASP A 196 -0.54 -12.52 7.74
CA ASP A 196 -0.68 -12.37 9.19
C ASP A 196 -0.43 -10.91 9.62
N ALA A 197 0.57 -10.25 9.02
CA ALA A 197 0.90 -8.86 9.32
C ALA A 197 -0.23 -7.90 8.92
N ILE A 198 -0.82 -8.07 7.74
CA ILE A 198 -1.94 -7.25 7.26
C ILE A 198 -3.18 -7.48 8.13
N ASN A 199 -3.55 -8.73 8.39
CA ASN A 199 -4.71 -9.06 9.23
C ASN A 199 -4.55 -8.53 10.66
N GLY A 200 -3.34 -8.65 11.23
CA GLY A 200 -3.02 -8.09 12.54
C GLY A 200 -3.13 -6.56 12.57
N ALA A 201 -2.72 -5.88 11.50
CA ALA A 201 -2.81 -4.43 11.38
C ALA A 201 -4.27 -3.95 11.24
N PHE A 202 -5.11 -4.64 10.46
CA PHE A 202 -6.55 -4.37 10.43
C PHE A 202 -7.18 -4.52 11.82
N ALA A 203 -6.88 -5.60 12.54
CA ALA A 203 -7.38 -5.79 13.91
C ALA A 203 -6.88 -4.70 14.87
N GLN A 204 -5.65 -4.21 14.70
CA GLN A 204 -5.13 -3.08 15.47
C GLN A 204 -5.90 -1.79 15.15
N MET A 205 -6.19 -1.51 13.88
CA MET A 205 -6.95 -0.33 13.49
C MET A 205 -8.36 -0.36 14.07
N GLU A 206 -9.06 -1.50 14.04
CA GLU A 206 -10.38 -1.64 14.67
C GLU A 206 -10.34 -1.32 16.17
N GLN A 207 -9.32 -1.82 16.87
CA GLN A 207 -9.13 -1.54 18.30
C GLN A 207 -8.82 -0.06 18.53
N ALA A 208 -8.03 0.56 17.65
CA ALA A 208 -7.72 1.97 17.71
C ALA A 208 -8.98 2.84 17.58
N VAL A 209 -9.90 2.51 16.66
CA VAL A 209 -11.21 3.18 16.51
C VAL A 209 -12.04 3.05 17.78
N GLN A 210 -12.09 1.85 18.38
CA GLN A 210 -12.81 1.64 19.64
C GLN A 210 -12.24 2.49 20.78
N ASN A 211 -10.91 2.58 20.86
CA ASN A 211 -10.18 3.29 21.90
C ASN A 211 -10.01 4.79 21.64
N ASP A 212 -10.47 5.31 20.50
CA ASP A 212 -10.24 6.69 20.07
C ASP A 212 -8.74 7.06 19.99
N ASP A 213 -7.93 6.12 19.48
CA ASP A 213 -6.48 6.25 19.35
C ASP A 213 -6.08 6.45 17.88
N ALA A 214 -6.15 7.70 17.41
CA ALA A 214 -5.83 8.05 16.02
C ALA A 214 -4.39 7.71 15.64
N LEU A 215 -3.44 7.79 16.59
CA LEU A 215 -2.05 7.41 16.33
C LEU A 215 -1.93 5.90 16.11
N ALA A 216 -2.55 5.06 16.94
CA ALA A 216 -2.53 3.62 16.74
C ALA A 216 -3.19 3.20 15.42
N PHE A 217 -4.23 3.91 14.99
CA PHE A 217 -4.84 3.75 13.67
C PHE A 217 -3.85 4.11 12.56
N ALA A 218 -3.25 5.30 12.63
CA ALA A 218 -2.27 5.78 11.67
C ALA A 218 -1.06 4.83 11.55
N LEU A 219 -0.59 4.22 12.65
CA LEU A 219 0.46 3.22 12.62
C LEU A 219 -0.01 1.90 11.97
N GLY A 220 -1.24 1.47 12.26
CA GLY A 220 -1.85 0.29 11.64
C GLY A 220 -1.94 0.39 10.12
N LYS A 221 -2.40 1.53 9.60
CA LYS A 221 -2.48 1.73 8.14
C LYS A 221 -1.11 1.65 7.48
N GLN A 222 -0.05 2.18 8.13
CA GLN A 222 1.31 2.06 7.58
C GLN A 222 1.76 0.60 7.48
N VAL A 223 1.39 -0.25 8.45
CA VAL A 223 1.72 -1.67 8.39
C VAL A 223 1.00 -2.34 7.21
N VAL A 224 -0.29 -2.08 7.00
CA VAL A 224 -1.01 -2.63 5.82
C VAL A 224 -0.38 -2.14 4.53
N ASP A 225 -0.23 -0.83 4.40
CA ASP A 225 0.26 -0.16 3.20
C ASP A 225 1.64 -0.67 2.77
N LYS A 226 2.61 -0.61 3.68
CA LYS A 226 4.00 -0.99 3.36
C LYS A 226 4.17 -2.50 3.22
N THR A 227 3.28 -3.30 3.81
CA THR A 227 3.26 -4.76 3.59
C THR A 227 2.72 -5.12 2.20
N LEU A 228 1.73 -4.39 1.69
CA LEU A 228 1.29 -4.50 0.30
C LEU A 228 2.38 -4.02 -0.66
N MET A 229 3.07 -2.91 -0.38
CA MET A 229 4.26 -2.49 -1.14
C MET A 229 5.34 -3.57 -1.16
N LYS A 230 5.63 -4.20 0.00
CA LYS A 230 6.57 -5.34 0.07
C LYS A 230 6.11 -6.49 -0.82
N THR A 231 4.82 -6.78 -0.89
CA THR A 231 4.27 -7.80 -1.80
C THR A 231 4.59 -7.48 -3.26
N PHE A 232 4.44 -6.23 -3.69
CA PHE A 232 4.75 -5.80 -5.06
C PHE A 232 6.25 -5.75 -5.36
N TYR A 233 7.08 -5.36 -4.38
CA TYR A 233 8.53 -5.49 -4.47
C TYR A 233 8.95 -6.97 -4.63
N LEU A 234 8.45 -7.86 -3.78
CA LEU A 234 8.74 -9.29 -3.84
C LEU A 234 8.28 -9.93 -5.16
N ALA A 235 7.19 -9.43 -5.73
CA ALA A 235 6.72 -9.81 -7.04
C ALA A 235 7.68 -9.36 -8.14
N SER A 236 8.10 -8.10 -8.14
CA SER A 236 8.85 -7.49 -9.24
C SER A 236 10.34 -7.82 -9.21
N GLY A 237 11.05 -7.40 -8.16
CA GLY A 237 12.52 -7.31 -8.16
C GLY A 237 13.28 -8.14 -7.14
N ALA A 238 12.60 -8.77 -6.17
CA ALA A 238 13.30 -9.59 -5.19
C ALA A 238 13.81 -10.91 -5.78
N LEU A 239 14.97 -11.36 -5.32
CA LEU A 239 15.57 -12.63 -5.75
C LEU A 239 15.19 -13.78 -4.80
N PRO A 240 15.03 -15.02 -5.29
CA PRO A 240 15.13 -15.44 -6.70
C PRO A 240 13.78 -15.48 -7.44
N HIS A 241 12.67 -15.11 -6.79
CA HIS A 241 11.32 -15.40 -7.31
C HIS A 241 10.63 -14.23 -8.02
N GLY A 242 11.24 -13.04 -8.02
CA GLY A 242 10.68 -11.86 -8.69
C GLY A 242 10.70 -11.97 -10.22
N TYR A 243 9.83 -11.21 -10.87
CA TYR A 243 9.66 -11.18 -12.32
C TYR A 243 10.92 -10.75 -13.07
N ALA A 244 11.80 -9.95 -12.47
CA ALA A 244 13.12 -9.71 -13.02
C ALA A 244 13.88 -11.03 -13.26
N ALA A 245 13.95 -11.91 -12.25
CA ALA A 245 14.63 -13.19 -12.34
C ALA A 245 13.91 -14.17 -13.29
N LYS A 246 12.58 -14.20 -13.25
CA LYS A 246 11.78 -15.07 -14.12
C LYS A 246 11.90 -14.67 -15.59
N ALA A 247 11.77 -13.39 -15.91
CA ALA A 247 11.91 -12.89 -17.28
C ALA A 247 13.30 -13.19 -17.84
N ALA A 248 14.36 -12.95 -17.06
CA ALA A 248 15.73 -13.26 -17.49
C ALA A 248 15.99 -14.78 -17.62
N ALA A 249 15.32 -15.62 -16.82
CA ALA A 249 15.40 -17.07 -16.97
C ALA A 249 14.69 -17.53 -18.24
N ALA A 250 13.44 -17.10 -18.44
CA ALA A 250 12.65 -17.40 -19.63
C ALA A 250 13.34 -16.89 -20.91
N ALA A 251 14.02 -15.73 -20.88
CA ALA A 251 14.71 -15.17 -22.05
C ALA A 251 15.81 -16.08 -22.64
N LYS A 252 16.29 -17.06 -21.86
CA LYS A 252 17.26 -18.07 -22.30
C LYS A 252 16.62 -19.21 -23.09
N GLU A 253 15.32 -19.44 -22.89
CA GLU A 253 14.60 -20.62 -23.37
C GLU A 253 13.48 -20.24 -24.34
N ASN A 254 12.68 -19.24 -23.99
CA ASN A 254 11.49 -18.80 -24.71
C ASN A 254 11.34 -17.27 -24.66
N ALA A 255 11.53 -16.61 -25.80
CA ALA A 255 11.42 -15.15 -25.90
C ALA A 255 9.98 -14.62 -25.73
N GLU A 256 8.96 -15.42 -26.05
CA GLU A 256 7.55 -15.03 -25.89
C GLU A 256 7.16 -15.05 -24.42
N GLU A 257 7.49 -16.15 -23.72
CA GLU A 257 7.30 -16.27 -22.27
C GLU A 257 8.06 -15.19 -21.50
N ALA A 258 9.29 -14.89 -21.91
CA ALA A 258 10.09 -13.82 -21.31
C ALA A 258 9.40 -12.46 -21.39
N LYS A 259 8.72 -12.14 -22.49
CA LYS A 259 7.94 -10.91 -22.63
C LYS A 259 6.72 -10.89 -21.72
N VAL A 260 6.04 -12.03 -21.53
CA VAL A 260 4.92 -12.15 -20.59
C VAL A 260 5.40 -11.88 -19.16
N GLU A 261 6.52 -12.49 -18.76
CA GLU A 261 7.13 -12.29 -17.44
C GLU A 261 7.63 -10.84 -17.26
N GLN A 262 8.20 -10.22 -18.30
CA GLN A 262 8.60 -8.81 -18.30
C GLN A 262 7.40 -7.88 -18.11
N ALA A 263 6.29 -8.14 -18.80
CA ALA A 263 5.05 -7.37 -18.66
C ALA A 263 4.44 -7.48 -17.27
N GLU A 264 4.44 -8.68 -16.68
CA GLU A 264 3.97 -8.86 -15.31
C GLU A 264 4.87 -8.12 -14.30
N GLY A 265 6.20 -8.15 -14.51
CA GLY A 265 7.16 -7.38 -13.73
C GLY A 265 6.97 -5.87 -13.83
N TRP A 266 6.79 -5.35 -15.05
CA TRP A 266 6.50 -3.94 -15.32
C TRP A 266 5.23 -3.48 -14.60
N ALA A 267 4.15 -4.26 -14.71
CA ALA A 267 2.85 -3.89 -14.18
C ALA A 267 2.83 -3.93 -12.64
N PHE A 268 3.46 -4.92 -12.00
CA PHE A 268 3.65 -4.90 -10.54
C PHE A 268 4.53 -3.74 -10.09
N TYR A 269 5.55 -3.38 -10.87
CA TYR A 269 6.43 -2.27 -10.51
C TYR A 269 5.70 -0.92 -10.47
N GLN A 270 4.62 -0.76 -11.24
CA GLN A 270 3.81 0.47 -11.20
C GLN A 270 3.24 0.78 -9.81
N SER A 271 3.01 -0.23 -8.97
CA SER A 271 2.48 -0.03 -7.61
C SER A 271 3.49 0.59 -6.64
N VAL A 272 4.78 0.52 -6.97
CA VAL A 272 5.87 0.99 -6.10
C VAL A 272 6.72 2.08 -6.74
N TYR A 273 6.65 2.24 -8.06
CA TYR A 273 7.39 3.24 -8.81
C TYR A 273 7.17 4.67 -8.29
N PRO A 274 5.93 5.18 -8.10
CA PRO A 274 5.73 6.57 -7.65
C PRO A 274 6.38 6.85 -6.28
N TYR A 275 6.27 5.91 -5.35
CA TYR A 275 6.88 6.02 -4.02
C TYR A 275 8.40 6.06 -4.09
N MET A 276 9.01 5.12 -4.82
CA MET A 276 10.47 5.08 -4.96
C MET A 276 10.98 6.31 -5.71
N LYS A 277 10.28 6.76 -6.75
CA LYS A 277 10.66 7.89 -7.60
C LYS A 277 10.83 9.19 -6.80
N ARG A 278 10.02 9.42 -5.77
CA ARG A 278 10.08 10.63 -4.92
C ARG A 278 11.42 10.81 -4.22
N HIS A 279 12.05 9.71 -3.76
CA HIS A 279 13.26 9.77 -2.93
C HIS A 279 14.48 9.06 -3.54
N ALA A 280 14.29 8.28 -4.60
CA ALA A 280 15.30 7.49 -5.28
C ALA A 280 15.05 7.45 -6.80
N ALA A 281 14.97 8.61 -7.43
CA ALA A 281 14.57 8.73 -8.84
C ALA A 281 15.48 7.95 -9.82
N GLU A 282 16.78 7.92 -9.57
CA GLU A 282 17.74 7.19 -10.41
C GLU A 282 17.49 5.69 -10.39
N GLU A 283 17.31 5.11 -9.19
CA GLU A 283 16.95 3.70 -9.04
C GLU A 283 15.60 3.40 -9.66
N ALA A 284 14.62 4.29 -9.45
CA ALA A 284 13.27 4.08 -9.94
C ALA A 284 13.21 4.04 -11.48
N ASP A 285 13.85 5.02 -12.13
CA ASP A 285 13.90 5.08 -13.60
C ASP A 285 14.71 3.93 -14.20
N TYR A 286 15.79 3.52 -13.52
CA TYR A 286 16.56 2.38 -13.94
C TYR A 286 15.70 1.10 -13.96
N ILE A 287 14.98 0.81 -12.88
CA ILE A 287 14.10 -0.36 -12.80
C ILE A 287 12.99 -0.28 -13.85
N LEU A 288 12.35 0.88 -14.00
CA LEU A 288 11.31 1.10 -15.00
C LEU A 288 11.81 0.75 -16.40
N LYS A 289 13.01 1.24 -16.76
CA LYS A 289 13.64 0.98 -18.04
C LYS A 289 13.94 -0.50 -18.27
N GLN A 290 14.34 -1.24 -17.23
CA GLN A 290 14.60 -2.68 -17.34
C GLN A 290 13.33 -3.47 -17.66
N PHE A 291 12.19 -3.05 -17.12
CA PHE A 291 10.90 -3.70 -17.36
C PHE A 291 10.12 -3.17 -18.57
N ASP A 292 10.51 -2.04 -19.15
CA ASP A 292 9.86 -1.47 -20.34
C ASP A 292 9.73 -2.53 -21.46
N LEU A 293 8.54 -2.69 -22.01
CA LEU A 293 8.24 -3.70 -23.03
C LEU A 293 8.98 -3.48 -24.36
N GLN A 294 9.55 -2.29 -24.57
CA GLN A 294 10.43 -1.97 -25.70
C GLN A 294 11.89 -2.35 -25.42
N THR A 295 12.28 -2.56 -24.16
CA THR A 295 13.61 -3.05 -23.78
C THR A 295 13.70 -4.53 -24.12
N ASP A 296 14.79 -4.94 -24.80
CA ASP A 296 15.06 -6.36 -25.05
C ASP A 296 15.23 -7.09 -23.71
N VAL A 297 14.29 -7.99 -23.41
CA VAL A 297 14.26 -8.79 -22.18
C VAL A 297 15.55 -9.58 -21.95
N LYS A 298 16.32 -9.90 -22.99
CA LYS A 298 17.64 -10.55 -22.86
C LYS A 298 18.70 -9.68 -22.19
N THR A 299 18.48 -8.37 -22.15
CA THR A 299 19.36 -7.40 -21.50
C THR A 299 18.99 -7.14 -20.05
N LEU A 300 17.85 -7.67 -19.57
CA LEU A 300 17.41 -7.55 -18.19
C LEU A 300 18.39 -8.27 -17.28
N ASP A 301 19.01 -7.53 -16.36
CA ASP A 301 19.87 -8.08 -15.30
C ASP A 301 19.11 -8.14 -13.97
N PRO A 302 18.70 -9.34 -13.51
CA PRO A 302 17.91 -9.47 -12.28
C PRO A 302 18.66 -8.98 -11.04
N LYS A 303 19.98 -9.14 -11.02
CA LYS A 303 20.79 -8.71 -9.87
C LYS A 303 20.90 -7.20 -9.85
N ALA A 304 21.11 -6.57 -11.00
CA ALA A 304 21.18 -5.12 -11.07
C ALA A 304 19.82 -4.47 -10.75
N VAL A 305 18.71 -5.06 -11.21
CA VAL A 305 17.34 -4.66 -10.83
C VAL A 305 17.14 -4.78 -9.31
N ASN A 306 17.45 -5.94 -8.73
CA ASN A 306 17.35 -6.15 -7.28
C ASN A 306 18.21 -5.14 -6.49
N HIS A 307 19.46 -4.94 -6.88
CA HIS A 307 20.34 -3.95 -6.26
C HIS A 307 19.77 -2.53 -6.36
N ALA A 308 19.15 -2.16 -7.49
CA ALA A 308 18.46 -0.88 -7.62
C ALA A 308 17.27 -0.77 -6.66
N PHE A 309 16.47 -1.82 -6.48
CA PHE A 309 15.42 -1.83 -5.46
C PHE A 309 15.97 -1.64 -4.05
N VAL A 310 17.04 -2.38 -3.70
CA VAL A 310 17.69 -2.31 -2.39
C VAL A 310 18.20 -0.90 -2.09
N ARG A 311 18.90 -0.28 -3.05
CA ARG A 311 19.34 1.12 -2.91
C ARG A 311 18.15 2.06 -2.80
N GLY A 312 17.13 1.87 -3.62
CA GLY A 312 15.94 2.72 -3.65
C GLY A 312 15.21 2.72 -2.32
N TRP A 313 14.90 1.54 -1.79
CA TRP A 313 14.21 1.41 -0.50
C TRP A 313 15.07 1.85 0.69
N ALA A 314 16.39 1.65 0.63
CA ALA A 314 17.28 2.21 1.66
C ALA A 314 17.30 3.75 1.64
N LYS A 315 17.25 4.39 0.47
CA LYS A 315 17.14 5.85 0.34
C LYS A 315 15.78 6.37 0.83
N VAL A 316 14.69 5.67 0.50
CA VAL A 316 13.36 5.98 1.04
C VAL A 316 13.38 5.88 2.58
N ALA A 317 13.90 4.79 3.14
CA ALA A 317 14.01 4.63 4.59
C ALA A 317 14.82 5.76 5.26
N LEU A 318 15.94 6.18 4.66
CA LEU A 318 16.72 7.33 5.13
C LEU A 318 15.89 8.61 5.18
N HIS A 319 15.08 8.86 4.14
CA HIS A 319 14.21 10.02 4.10
C HIS A 319 13.11 9.98 5.17
N GLU A 320 12.50 8.81 5.40
CA GLU A 320 11.51 8.66 6.48
C GLU A 320 12.11 8.97 7.86
N TYR A 321 13.35 8.57 8.12
CA TYR A 321 14.05 8.92 9.35
C TYR A 321 14.42 10.40 9.45
N GLU A 322 14.75 11.04 8.32
CA GLU A 322 14.92 12.50 8.24
C GLU A 322 13.62 13.21 8.60
N GLU A 323 12.50 12.84 7.97
CA GLU A 323 11.18 13.41 8.27
C GLU A 323 10.76 13.15 9.71
N SER A 324 11.09 11.98 10.26
CA SER A 324 10.87 11.65 11.68
C SER A 324 11.58 12.63 12.61
N LYS A 325 12.83 12.96 12.30
CA LYS A 325 13.62 13.92 13.09
C LYS A 325 13.09 15.34 12.96
N GLU A 326 12.68 15.75 11.76
CA GLU A 326 12.12 17.09 11.50
C GLU A 326 10.80 17.32 12.25
N ASN A 327 9.96 16.28 12.35
CA ASN A 327 8.67 16.34 13.02
C ASN A 327 8.72 15.99 14.52
N TRP A 328 9.91 16.01 15.14
CA TRP A 328 10.12 15.52 16.50
C TRP A 328 9.08 16.01 17.52
N GLY A 329 8.52 15.09 18.29
CA GLY A 329 7.53 15.37 19.33
C GLY A 329 6.06 15.40 18.85
N GLN A 330 5.86 15.34 17.53
CA GLN A 330 4.56 15.18 16.87
C GLN A 330 4.31 13.73 16.48
N ASP A 331 3.05 13.37 16.27
CA ASP A 331 2.64 12.02 15.86
C ASP A 331 3.27 11.61 14.52
N LYS A 332 3.43 12.57 13.60
CA LYS A 332 4.13 12.37 12.33
C LYS A 332 5.56 11.84 12.51
N SER A 333 6.26 12.23 13.59
CA SER A 333 7.60 11.69 13.91
C SER A 333 7.57 10.19 14.20
N VAL A 334 6.53 9.71 14.87
CA VAL A 334 6.33 8.29 15.20
C VAL A 334 5.94 7.52 13.94
N ILE A 335 5.05 8.10 13.12
CA ILE A 335 4.59 7.51 11.87
C ILE A 335 5.79 7.27 10.93
N THR A 336 6.59 8.29 10.66
CA THR A 336 7.73 8.15 9.73
C THR A 336 8.88 7.34 10.33
N ALA A 337 9.04 7.31 11.66
CA ALA A 337 9.94 6.35 12.31
C ALA A 337 9.54 4.89 12.03
N LEU A 338 8.24 4.60 12.03
CA LEU A 338 7.69 3.29 11.67
C LEU A 338 7.86 3.03 10.16
N GLU A 339 7.56 4.00 9.30
CA GLU A 339 7.74 3.86 7.85
C GLU A 339 9.19 3.51 7.49
N GLY A 340 10.18 4.21 8.07
CA GLY A 340 11.59 3.88 7.90
C GLY A 340 11.93 2.43 8.30
N ALA A 341 11.36 1.94 9.41
CA ALA A 341 11.54 0.56 9.85
C ALA A 341 10.87 -0.45 8.89
N LEU A 342 9.69 -0.11 8.37
CA LEU A 342 8.96 -0.95 7.41
C LEU A 342 9.68 -1.03 6.06
N PHE A 343 10.33 0.05 5.60
CA PHE A 343 11.17 0.02 4.40
C PHE A 343 12.47 -0.79 4.61
N ILE A 344 13.07 -0.78 5.80
CA ILE A 344 14.15 -1.73 6.15
C ILE A 344 13.63 -3.18 6.06
N HIS A 345 12.45 -3.45 6.63
CA HIS A 345 11.84 -4.77 6.58
C HIS A 345 11.44 -5.20 5.16
N MET A 346 11.13 -4.25 4.26
CA MET A 346 10.82 -4.51 2.85
C MET A 346 11.94 -5.28 2.14
N ILE A 347 13.19 -4.91 2.42
CA ILE A 347 14.41 -5.47 1.81
C ILE A 347 15.18 -6.39 2.75
N GLU A 348 14.51 -7.00 3.74
CA GLU A 348 15.17 -7.79 4.79
C GLU A 348 16.07 -8.92 4.23
N ASN A 349 15.59 -9.63 3.22
CA ASN A 349 16.26 -10.81 2.68
C ASN A 349 17.50 -10.37 1.91
N ASP A 350 17.45 -9.22 1.26
CA ASP A 350 18.55 -8.65 0.52
C ASP A 350 19.61 -8.06 1.46
N ILE A 351 19.21 -7.41 2.56
CA ILE A 351 20.16 -6.99 3.61
C ILE A 351 20.86 -8.21 4.20
N LYS A 352 20.13 -9.29 4.51
CA LYS A 352 20.70 -10.55 5.00
C LYS A 352 21.67 -11.15 3.99
N ALA A 353 21.34 -11.12 2.69
CA ALA A 353 22.22 -11.61 1.63
C ALA A 353 23.49 -10.76 1.44
N LEU A 354 23.39 -9.44 1.55
CA LEU A 354 24.49 -8.51 1.32
C LEU A 354 25.43 -8.34 2.53
N LEU A 355 24.87 -8.34 3.73
CA LEU A 355 25.56 -7.98 4.98
C LEU A 355 25.54 -9.07 6.06
N GLY A 356 24.70 -10.10 5.90
CA GLY A 356 24.51 -11.18 6.86
C GLY A 356 23.42 -10.91 7.90
N ASP A 357 22.87 -11.98 8.47
CA ASP A 357 21.75 -11.93 9.44
C ASP A 357 22.01 -10.99 10.61
N LYS A 358 23.23 -11.03 11.17
CA LYS A 358 23.60 -10.19 12.31
C LYS A 358 23.49 -8.69 11.99
N ALA A 359 23.85 -8.27 10.77
CA ALA A 359 23.78 -6.88 10.38
C ALA A 359 22.31 -6.43 10.25
N TYR A 360 21.47 -7.26 9.62
CA TYR A 360 20.03 -7.02 9.57
C TYR A 360 19.40 -6.96 10.98
N ASP A 361 19.67 -7.96 11.83
CA ASP A 361 19.11 -8.02 13.18
C ASP A 361 19.51 -6.79 14.02
N THR A 362 20.75 -6.31 13.86
CA THR A 362 21.24 -5.10 14.53
C THR A 362 20.52 -3.86 14.03
N LEU A 363 20.40 -3.70 12.71
CA LEU A 363 19.68 -2.57 12.12
C LEU A 363 18.20 -2.56 12.52
N ASN A 364 17.56 -3.73 12.50
CA ASN A 364 16.16 -3.88 12.90
C ASN A 364 15.94 -3.57 14.39
N ASP A 365 16.84 -4.00 15.28
CA ASP A 365 16.80 -3.64 16.70
C ASP A 365 16.99 -2.13 16.91
N GLN A 366 17.92 -1.50 16.19
CA GLN A 366 18.13 -0.04 16.25
C GLN A 366 16.89 0.73 15.77
N ALA A 367 16.30 0.32 14.66
CA ALA A 367 15.06 0.90 14.12
C ALA A 367 13.90 0.78 15.13
N ALA A 368 13.73 -0.39 15.75
CA ALA A 368 12.71 -0.61 16.78
C ALA A 368 12.94 0.28 18.01
N ARG A 369 14.20 0.40 18.48
CA ARG A 369 14.52 1.28 19.61
C ARG A 369 14.33 2.75 19.31
N TYR A 370 14.63 3.18 18.09
CA TYR A 370 14.34 4.54 17.65
C TYR A 370 12.83 4.82 17.67
N LEU A 371 12.02 3.92 17.12
CA LEU A 371 10.55 4.03 17.14
C LEU A 371 10.00 4.07 18.58
N GLU A 372 10.47 3.22 19.48
CA GLU A 372 10.03 3.25 20.87
C GLU A 372 10.46 4.55 21.58
N ALA A 373 11.64 5.08 21.24
CA ALA A 373 12.09 6.38 21.76
C ALA A 373 11.26 7.55 21.21
N THR A 374 10.82 7.53 19.94
CA THR A 374 9.94 8.56 19.37
C THR A 374 8.56 8.52 20.01
N LYS A 375 7.96 7.32 20.17
CA LYS A 375 6.70 7.13 20.93
C LYS A 375 6.78 7.68 22.34
N ALA A 376 7.87 7.39 23.05
CA ALA A 376 8.11 7.87 24.40
C ALA A 376 8.56 9.35 24.47
N LYS A 377 8.69 10.04 23.32
CA LYS A 377 9.22 11.40 23.19
C LYS A 377 10.59 11.58 23.87
N ASN A 378 11.40 10.53 23.93
CA ASN A 378 12.71 10.52 24.56
C ASN A 378 13.82 10.84 23.54
N LYS A 379 14.07 12.13 23.34
CA LYS A 379 15.00 12.63 22.31
C LYS A 379 16.43 12.12 22.51
N THR A 380 16.89 12.09 23.75
CA THR A 380 18.24 11.63 24.08
C THR A 380 18.45 10.16 23.72
N GLU A 381 17.42 9.33 23.84
CA GLU A 381 17.51 7.93 23.42
C GLU A 381 17.42 7.79 21.89
N ALA A 382 16.51 8.51 21.24
CA ALA A 382 16.38 8.50 19.78
C ALA A 382 17.67 8.98 19.08
N ASP A 383 18.29 10.06 19.57
CA ASP A 383 19.53 10.63 19.03
C ASP A 383 20.73 9.65 19.13
N LYS A 384 20.66 8.60 19.95
CA LYS A 384 21.67 7.52 19.98
C LYS A 384 21.54 6.58 18.80
N TRP A 385 20.31 6.27 18.39
CA TRP A 385 20.02 5.22 17.43
C TRP A 385 20.05 5.73 16.00
N LEU A 386 19.55 6.95 15.75
CA LEU A 386 19.42 7.49 14.40
C LEU A 386 20.74 7.48 13.59
N PRO A 387 21.89 7.95 14.13
CA PRO A 387 23.15 7.90 13.37
C PRO A 387 23.63 6.49 13.03
N GLN A 388 23.25 5.50 13.85
CA GLN A 388 23.61 4.09 13.63
C GLN A 388 22.76 3.49 12.51
N ILE A 389 21.47 3.81 12.49
CA ILE A 389 20.53 3.42 11.42
C ILE A 389 20.98 4.02 10.09
N GLU A 390 21.27 5.33 10.07
CA GLU A 390 21.74 6.03 8.88
C GLU A 390 23.03 5.40 8.32
N ALA A 391 24.01 5.12 9.19
CA ALA A 391 25.25 4.49 8.78
C ALA A 391 25.05 3.06 8.22
N ALA A 392 24.16 2.28 8.83
CA ALA A 392 23.84 0.94 8.36
C ALA A 392 23.11 0.96 7.00
N LEU A 393 22.14 1.87 6.81
CA LEU A 393 21.45 2.06 5.53
C LEU A 393 22.41 2.53 4.43
N GLN A 394 23.35 3.43 4.74
CA GLN A 394 24.40 3.81 3.79
C GLN A 394 25.29 2.61 3.44
N GLN A 395 25.61 1.74 4.40
CA GLN A 395 26.34 0.52 4.12
C GLN A 395 25.56 -0.44 3.20
N VAL A 396 24.24 -0.54 3.36
CA VAL A 396 23.36 -1.30 2.45
C VAL A 396 23.45 -0.74 1.03
N ILE A 397 23.33 0.59 0.87
CA ILE A 397 23.44 1.27 -0.43
C ILE A 397 24.80 0.98 -1.09
N GLU A 398 25.88 1.09 -0.33
CA GLU A 398 27.24 0.87 -0.82
C GLU A 398 27.52 -0.59 -1.23
N LYS A 399 26.87 -1.57 -0.58
CA LYS A 399 27.02 -2.99 -0.93
C LYS A 399 26.13 -3.41 -2.09
N ALA A 400 25.01 -2.74 -2.29
CA ALA A 400 24.12 -2.95 -3.43
C ALA A 400 24.59 -2.18 -4.68
N LYS A 401 25.90 -2.14 -4.96
CA LYS A 401 26.47 -1.53 -6.18
C LYS A 401 26.60 -2.52 -7.32
#